data_AF-A0A8S9STC6-F1
#
_entry.id   AF-A0A8S9STC6-F1
#
_cell.length_a   1.000
_cell.length_b   1.000
_cell.length_c   1.000
_cell.angle_alpha   90.00
_cell.angle_beta   90.00
_cell.angle_gamma   90.00
#
_symmetry.space_group_name_H-M   'P 1'
#
loop_
_entity.id
_entity.type
_entity.pdbx_description
1 polymer ?
#
loop_
_entity_poly.entity_id
_entity_poly.type
_entity_poly.pdbx_seq_one_letter_code
_entity_poly.pdbx_strand_id
1 'polypeptide(L)'
;MDYWIAGFLVLTAGVLLLPWLWFRLTNSKTRDEDKQEESEKKKGMIPKGSLGWPVIGETLTFIACGYSSRPVSFMDKRKSLYGKVFKTNIIGTPIIISTDAEVNKVVLQNHGNTFVPAYPKSITELLGENSILSINGANEESKV
;
A
#
# COMPACT_ATOMS: atom_id res chain seq x y z
N MET A 1 -7.76 -30.38 47.07
CA MET A 1 -8.25 -30.69 45.71
C MET A 1 -8.89 -29.39 45.26
N ASP A 2 -8.29 -28.54 44.40
CA ASP A 2 -8.20 -28.74 42.95
C ASP A 2 -7.13 -27.82 42.29
N TYR A 3 -5.87 -27.90 42.73
CA TYR A 3 -4.76 -27.13 42.13
C TYR A 3 -4.50 -27.45 40.63
N TRP A 4 -5.05 -28.56 40.14
CA TRP A 4 -4.99 -28.95 38.74
C TRP A 4 -5.83 -28.03 37.83
N ILE A 5 -6.99 -27.57 38.32
CA ILE A 5 -7.87 -26.65 37.58
C ILE A 5 -7.23 -25.26 37.52
N ALA A 6 -6.62 -24.82 38.63
CA ALA A 6 -5.85 -23.58 38.67
C ALA A 6 -4.66 -23.60 37.69
N GLY A 7 -3.98 -24.76 37.54
CA GLY A 7 -2.89 -24.92 36.57
C GLY A 7 -3.34 -24.78 35.11
N PHE A 8 -4.52 -25.35 34.76
CA PHE A 8 -5.07 -25.21 33.41
C PHE A 8 -5.46 -23.76 33.08
N LEU A 9 -6.05 -23.02 34.02
CA LEU A 9 -6.42 -21.61 33.81
C LEU A 9 -5.21 -20.70 33.57
N VAL A 10 -4.08 -20.97 34.23
CA VAL A 10 -2.84 -20.19 34.01
C VAL A 10 -2.23 -20.49 32.64
N LEU A 11 -2.26 -21.75 32.19
CA LEU A 11 -1.76 -22.14 30.87
C LEU A 11 -2.63 -21.59 29.73
N THR A 12 -3.96 -21.63 29.86
CA THR A 12 -4.86 -21.04 28.84
C THR A 12 -4.76 -19.53 28.81
N ALA A 13 -4.62 -18.87 29.96
CA ALA A 13 -4.35 -17.44 30.03
C ALA A 13 -3.02 -17.09 29.35
N GLY A 14 -1.95 -17.87 29.56
CA GLY A 14 -0.68 -17.66 28.85
C GLY A 14 -0.82 -17.81 27.32
N VAL A 15 -1.52 -18.85 26.85
CA VAL A 15 -1.74 -19.12 25.41
C VAL A 15 -2.68 -18.10 24.76
N LEU A 16 -3.56 -17.45 25.50
CA LEU A 16 -4.43 -16.39 24.96
C LEU A 16 -3.82 -14.98 25.12
N LEU A 17 -3.17 -14.71 26.25
CA LEU A 17 -2.55 -13.42 26.54
C LEU A 17 -1.28 -13.20 25.72
N LEU A 18 -0.49 -14.24 25.41
CA LEU A 18 0.72 -14.06 24.58
C LEU A 18 0.36 -13.64 23.15
N PRO A 19 -0.54 -14.31 22.41
CA PRO A 19 -1.01 -13.84 21.11
C PRO A 19 -1.81 -12.55 21.19
N TRP A 20 -2.61 -12.32 22.23
CA TRP A 20 -3.35 -11.05 22.39
C TRP A 20 -2.40 -9.89 22.68
N LEU A 21 -1.36 -10.08 23.48
CA LEU A 21 -0.33 -9.09 23.77
C LEU A 21 0.57 -8.88 22.57
N TRP A 22 0.95 -9.94 21.85
CA TRP A 22 1.68 -9.83 20.59
C TRP A 22 0.84 -9.11 19.53
N PHE A 23 -0.45 -9.44 19.39
CA PHE A 23 -1.39 -8.72 18.53
C PHE A 23 -1.58 -7.27 18.97
N ARG A 24 -1.64 -6.99 20.28
CA ARG A 24 -1.74 -5.63 20.81
C ARG A 24 -0.45 -4.83 20.59
N LEU A 25 0.72 -5.48 20.67
CA LEU A 25 2.03 -4.89 20.39
C LEU A 25 2.23 -4.64 18.89
N THR A 26 1.84 -5.59 18.03
CA THR A 26 1.93 -5.42 16.57
C THR A 26 0.92 -4.42 16.05
N ASN A 27 -0.29 -4.39 16.63
CA ASN A 27 -1.31 -3.38 16.31
C ASN A 27 -1.02 -2.01 16.94
N SER A 28 -0.01 -1.89 17.81
CA SER A 28 0.42 -0.60 18.37
C SER A 28 1.30 0.16 17.38
N LYS A 29 2.10 -0.53 16.56
CA LYS A 29 3.03 0.12 15.62
C LYS A 29 2.30 0.70 14.39
N THR A 30 1.14 0.15 14.04
CA THR A 30 0.22 0.69 13.01
C THR A 30 -0.56 1.92 13.48
N ARG A 31 -0.64 2.19 14.80
CA ARG A 31 -1.23 3.43 15.34
C ARG A 31 -0.29 4.63 15.25
N ASP A 32 1.01 4.41 15.11
CA ASP A 32 1.98 5.49 14.99
C ASP A 32 2.10 6.00 13.54
N GLU A 33 1.89 5.13 12.54
CA GLU A 33 1.73 5.54 11.12
C GLU A 33 0.41 6.31 10.89
N ASP A 34 -0.68 5.94 11.56
CA ASP A 34 -1.95 6.70 11.55
C ASP A 34 -1.84 8.02 12.34
N LYS A 35 -0.96 8.09 13.36
CA LYS A 35 -0.72 9.32 14.16
C LYS A 35 0.22 10.33 13.50
N GLN A 36 0.96 9.96 12.45
CA GLN A 36 1.69 10.95 11.65
C GLN A 36 0.75 11.78 10.76
N GLU A 37 -0.47 11.31 10.44
CA GLU A 37 -1.45 12.09 9.67
C GLU A 37 -2.14 13.21 10.45
N GLU A 38 -2.18 13.16 11.78
CA GLU A 38 -2.86 14.20 12.56
C GLU A 38 -1.97 15.44 12.84
N SER A 39 -0.64 15.33 12.63
CA SER A 39 0.32 16.39 12.98
C SER A 39 0.82 17.27 11.83
N GLU A 40 0.35 17.06 10.58
CA GLU A 40 0.67 17.94 9.46
C GLU A 40 -0.57 18.58 8.83
N LYS A 41 -1.36 19.27 9.66
CA LYS A 41 -2.44 20.17 9.20
C LYS A 41 -1.93 21.44 8.50
N LYS A 42 -0.68 21.47 8.00
CA LYS A 42 -0.08 22.59 7.26
C LYS A 42 1.05 22.13 6.33
N LYS A 43 0.70 21.65 5.13
CA LYS A 43 1.29 21.98 3.80
C LYS A 43 1.06 20.82 2.81
N GLY A 44 0.03 20.96 1.97
CA GLY A 44 -0.32 20.00 0.93
C GLY A 44 -1.40 19.02 1.38
N MET A 45 -2.50 18.94 0.64
CA MET A 45 -3.55 17.95 0.89
C MET A 45 -3.00 16.57 0.52
N ILE A 46 -2.69 15.74 1.51
CA ILE A 46 -2.35 14.33 1.28
C ILE A 46 -3.63 13.60 0.83
N PRO A 47 -3.59 12.78 -0.24
CA PRO A 47 -4.74 11.99 -0.67
C PRO A 47 -5.23 11.06 0.45
N LYS A 48 -6.55 11.04 0.66
CA LYS A 48 -7.19 10.10 1.60
C LYS A 48 -6.94 8.65 1.16
N GLY A 49 -6.94 7.69 2.08
CA GLY A 49 -6.80 6.28 1.71
C GLY A 49 -6.44 5.39 2.89
N SER A 50 -6.15 4.12 2.61
CA SER A 50 -5.81 3.12 3.63
C SER A 50 -4.62 2.30 3.19
N LEU A 51 -3.64 2.12 4.09
CA LEU A 51 -2.48 1.25 3.85
C LEU A 51 -2.79 -0.23 4.15
N GLY A 52 -4.01 -0.56 4.59
CA GLY A 52 -4.43 -1.94 4.86
C GLY A 52 -3.70 -2.60 6.03
N TRP A 53 -3.53 -3.92 5.96
CA TRP A 53 -2.81 -4.69 6.98
C TRP A 53 -1.29 -4.46 6.89
N PRO A 54 -0.54 -4.45 8.01
CA PRO A 54 0.88 -4.06 8.03
C PRO A 54 1.84 -4.93 7.19
N VAL A 55 1.45 -6.13 6.76
CA VAL A 55 2.30 -7.01 5.92
C VAL A 55 1.70 -7.25 4.53
N ILE A 56 0.40 -7.55 4.46
CA ILE A 56 -0.29 -7.85 3.20
C ILE A 56 -0.86 -6.58 2.54
N GLY A 57 -1.04 -5.49 3.28
CA GLY A 57 -1.71 -4.29 2.82
C GLY A 57 -3.14 -4.56 2.33
N GLU A 58 -3.47 -4.00 1.18
CA GLU A 58 -4.70 -4.27 0.44
C GLU A 58 -4.53 -5.33 -0.65
N THR A 59 -3.32 -5.90 -0.76
CA THR A 59 -2.90 -6.77 -1.86
C THR A 59 -3.81 -7.97 -2.06
N LEU A 60 -4.27 -8.61 -0.99
CA LEU A 60 -5.20 -9.76 -1.10
C LEU A 60 -6.53 -9.35 -1.72
N THR A 61 -7.08 -8.19 -1.33
CA THR A 61 -8.32 -7.67 -1.91
C THR A 61 -8.10 -7.27 -3.36
N PHE A 62 -6.97 -6.65 -3.68
CA PHE A 62 -6.59 -6.30 -5.04
C PHE A 62 -6.48 -7.55 -5.94
N ILE A 63 -5.76 -8.58 -5.48
CA ILE A 63 -5.62 -9.86 -6.20
C ILE A 63 -6.96 -10.57 -6.36
N ALA A 64 -7.77 -10.64 -5.29
CA ALA A 64 -9.08 -11.28 -5.33
C ALA A 64 -10.03 -10.59 -6.34
N CYS A 65 -10.03 -9.26 -6.38
CA CYS A 65 -10.74 -8.51 -7.42
C CYS A 65 -10.17 -8.80 -8.82
N GLY A 66 -8.84 -8.87 -8.96
CA GLY A 66 -8.16 -9.18 -10.21
C GLY A 66 -8.55 -10.52 -10.83
N TYR A 67 -8.77 -11.55 -10.00
CA TYR A 67 -9.25 -12.87 -10.44
C TYR A 67 -10.77 -12.98 -10.57
N SER A 68 -11.52 -11.92 -10.23
CA SER A 68 -12.97 -11.88 -10.39
C SER A 68 -13.36 -11.46 -11.81
N SER A 69 -14.62 -11.69 -12.21
CA SER A 69 -15.19 -11.18 -13.46
C SER A 69 -15.24 -9.65 -13.54
N ARG A 70 -14.95 -8.94 -12.44
CA ARG A 70 -14.95 -7.46 -12.35
C ARG A 70 -13.70 -6.93 -11.62
N PRO A 71 -12.52 -6.91 -12.27
CA PRO A 71 -11.28 -6.43 -11.66
C PRO A 71 -11.34 -4.94 -11.26
N VAL A 72 -12.14 -4.14 -11.98
CA VAL A 72 -12.34 -2.71 -11.71
C VAL A 72 -13.05 -2.44 -10.38
N SER A 73 -13.72 -3.45 -9.81
CA SER A 73 -14.46 -3.31 -8.55
C SER A 73 -13.61 -2.84 -7.37
N PHE A 74 -12.31 -3.18 -7.35
CA PHE A 74 -11.37 -2.67 -6.35
C PHE A 74 -11.26 -1.14 -6.44
N MET A 75 -11.05 -0.62 -7.65
CA MET A 75 -10.90 0.80 -7.92
C MET A 75 -12.20 1.55 -7.65
N ASP A 76 -13.34 1.01 -8.08
CA ASP A 76 -14.65 1.63 -7.86
C ASP A 76 -14.97 1.80 -6.36
N LYS A 77 -14.69 0.76 -5.57
CA LYS A 77 -14.90 0.78 -4.12
C LYS A 77 -14.03 1.85 -3.46
N ARG A 78 -12.75 1.91 -3.83
CA ARG A 78 -11.79 2.86 -3.23
C ARG A 78 -12.05 4.29 -3.68
N LYS A 79 -12.42 4.48 -4.94
CA LYS A 79 -12.88 5.76 -5.49
C LYS A 79 -14.10 6.28 -4.73
N SER A 80 -15.07 5.41 -4.45
CA SER A 80 -16.27 5.81 -3.69
C SER A 80 -15.97 6.16 -2.23
N LEU A 81 -14.93 5.58 -1.62
CA LEU A 81 -14.60 5.81 -0.21
C LEU A 81 -13.66 7.00 0.00
N TYR A 82 -12.67 7.16 -0.87
CA TYR A 82 -11.55 8.08 -0.67
C TYR A 82 -11.50 9.22 -1.69
N GLY A 83 -12.29 9.12 -2.76
CA GLY A 83 -12.31 10.07 -3.86
C GLY A 83 -11.46 9.62 -5.04
N LYS A 84 -11.32 10.51 -6.03
CA LYS A 84 -10.68 10.16 -7.31
C LYS A 84 -9.17 9.91 -7.20
N VAL A 85 -8.51 10.47 -6.19
CA VAL A 85 -7.09 10.26 -5.90
C VAL A 85 -6.98 9.75 -4.47
N PHE A 86 -6.33 8.60 -4.29
CA PHE A 86 -6.23 7.95 -2.99
C PHE A 86 -4.93 7.19 -2.79
N LYS A 87 -4.51 7.02 -1.53
CA LYS A 87 -3.36 6.20 -1.14
C LYS A 87 -3.78 4.75 -0.86
N THR A 88 -2.94 3.79 -1.23
CA THR A 88 -3.10 2.37 -0.92
C THR A 88 -1.74 1.68 -0.77
N ASN A 89 -1.72 0.46 -0.27
CA ASN A 89 -0.52 -0.37 -0.19
C ASN A 89 -0.74 -1.69 -0.94
N ILE A 90 0.02 -1.87 -2.03
CA ILE A 90 -0.03 -3.06 -2.89
C ILE A 90 1.37 -3.69 -2.91
N ILE A 91 1.44 -4.98 -2.59
CA ILE A 91 2.69 -5.78 -2.54
C ILE A 91 3.73 -5.11 -1.63
N GLY A 92 3.29 -4.63 -0.46
CA GLY A 92 4.16 -3.97 0.52
C GLY A 92 4.73 -2.61 0.09
N THR A 93 4.27 -2.07 -1.05
CA THR A 93 4.67 -0.77 -1.55
C THR A 93 3.53 0.24 -1.38
N PRO A 94 3.72 1.34 -0.63
CA PRO A 94 2.75 2.43 -0.58
C PRO A 94 2.70 3.14 -1.93
N ILE A 95 1.52 3.23 -2.53
CA ILE A 95 1.30 3.86 -3.84
C ILE A 95 0.12 4.83 -3.79
N ILE A 96 0.15 5.84 -4.66
CA ILE A 96 -0.97 6.74 -4.90
C ILE A 96 -1.64 6.34 -6.21
N ILE A 97 -2.94 6.13 -6.17
CA ILE A 97 -3.77 5.81 -7.33
C ILE A 97 -4.59 7.04 -7.70
N SER A 98 -4.54 7.41 -8.98
CA SER A 98 -5.38 8.47 -9.56
C SER A 98 -6.33 7.90 -10.62
N THR A 99 -7.62 8.17 -10.41
CA THR A 99 -8.71 7.93 -11.37
C THR A 99 -9.22 9.24 -11.98
N ASP A 100 -8.56 10.36 -11.69
CA ASP A 100 -8.91 11.68 -12.23
C ASP A 100 -8.12 11.96 -13.53
N ALA A 101 -8.84 12.33 -14.58
CA ALA A 101 -8.24 12.56 -15.90
C ALA A 101 -7.31 13.78 -15.94
N GLU A 102 -7.60 14.82 -15.16
CA GLU A 102 -6.77 16.04 -15.10
C GLU A 102 -5.44 15.75 -14.43
N VAL A 103 -5.47 15.02 -13.31
CA VAL A 103 -4.26 14.58 -12.60
C VAL A 103 -3.44 13.65 -13.49
N ASN A 104 -4.09 12.68 -14.15
CA ASN A 104 -3.40 11.74 -15.04
C ASN A 104 -2.75 12.46 -16.23
N LYS A 105 -3.41 13.48 -16.78
CA LYS A 105 -2.84 14.32 -17.85
C LYS A 105 -1.57 15.02 -17.38
N VAL A 106 -1.57 15.64 -16.20
CA VAL A 106 -0.37 16.31 -15.65
C VAL A 106 0.77 15.33 -15.42
N VAL A 107 0.48 14.13 -14.88
CA VAL A 107 1.50 13.09 -14.65
C VAL A 107 2.09 12.59 -15.98
N LEU A 108 1.26 12.37 -16.99
CA LEU A 108 1.69 11.86 -18.30
C LEU A 108 2.37 12.92 -19.17
N GLN A 109 1.98 14.19 -19.05
CA GLN A 109 2.61 15.32 -19.75
C GLN A 109 3.88 15.81 -19.06
N ASN A 110 4.32 15.15 -17.97
CA ASN A 110 5.53 15.52 -17.28
C ASN A 110 6.73 15.53 -18.24
N HIS A 111 7.40 16.68 -18.34
CA HIS A 111 8.58 16.89 -19.18
C HIS A 111 9.85 16.25 -18.58
N GLY A 112 9.76 15.00 -18.09
CA GLY A 112 10.90 14.21 -17.60
C GLY A 112 11.36 14.51 -16.17
N ASN A 113 10.97 15.63 -15.56
CA ASN A 113 11.64 16.09 -14.32
C ASN A 113 10.90 15.79 -13.01
N THR A 114 9.57 15.56 -13.02
CA THR A 114 8.78 15.42 -11.76
C THR A 114 8.38 13.98 -11.42
N PHE A 115 8.04 13.18 -12.43
CA PHE A 115 7.61 11.80 -12.30
C PHE A 115 8.41 10.90 -13.25
N VAL A 116 9.03 9.86 -12.68
CA VAL A 116 9.74 8.83 -13.46
C VAL A 116 8.84 7.61 -13.56
N PRO A 117 8.63 7.04 -14.76
CA PRO A 117 7.95 5.76 -14.90
C PRO A 117 8.64 4.68 -14.07
N ALA A 118 7.90 4.05 -13.17
CA ALA A 118 8.39 2.97 -12.33
C ALA A 118 7.54 1.72 -12.57
N TYR A 119 8.17 0.68 -13.09
CA TYR A 119 7.53 -0.62 -13.34
C TYR A 119 8.04 -1.66 -12.34
N PRO A 120 7.20 -2.61 -11.92
CA PRO A 120 7.64 -3.76 -11.13
C PRO A 120 8.79 -4.51 -11.80
N LYS A 121 9.72 -5.03 -10.99
CA LYS A 121 10.90 -5.77 -11.49
C LYS A 121 10.53 -6.92 -12.43
N SER A 122 9.43 -7.61 -12.16
CA SER A 122 8.92 -8.68 -13.02
C SER A 122 8.60 -8.19 -14.44
N ILE A 123 8.09 -6.96 -14.59
CA ILE A 123 7.79 -6.38 -15.90
C ILE A 123 9.08 -5.94 -16.60
N THR A 124 10.02 -5.33 -15.88
CA THR A 124 11.29 -4.90 -16.47
C THR A 124 12.18 -6.07 -16.88
N GLU A 125 12.22 -7.14 -16.08
CA GLU A 125 12.97 -8.37 -16.41
C GLU A 125 12.37 -9.09 -17.63
N LEU A 126 11.03 -9.16 -17.71
CA LEU A 126 10.35 -9.78 -18.86
C LEU A 126 10.54 -8.99 -20.17
N LEU A 127 10.58 -7.67 -20.10
CA LEU A 127 10.66 -6.81 -21.28
C LEU A 127 12.10 -6.46 -21.67
N GLY A 128 13.06 -6.72 -20.78
CA GLY A 128 14.48 -6.46 -20.97
C GLY A 128 14.87 -5.01 -20.69
N GLU A 129 16.14 -4.81 -20.30
CA GLU A 129 16.70 -3.51 -19.90
C GLU A 129 16.71 -2.47 -21.03
N ASN A 130 16.57 -2.92 -22.28
CA ASN A 130 16.52 -2.10 -23.49
C ASN A 130 15.09 -1.83 -24.01
N SER A 131 14.05 -2.19 -23.24
CA SER A 131 12.67 -1.87 -23.61
C SER A 131 12.42 -0.37 -23.53
N ILE A 132 11.53 0.16 -24.37
CA ILE A 132 11.05 1.56 -24.33
C ILE A 132 10.54 1.94 -22.92
N LEU A 133 10.09 0.96 -22.14
CA LEU A 133 9.60 1.13 -20.77
C LEU A 133 10.71 1.28 -19.72
N SER A 134 11.95 0.96 -20.08
CA SER A 134 13.18 1.09 -19.27
C SER A 134 13.99 2.33 -19.64
N ILE A 135 13.66 3.00 -20.76
CA ILE A 135 14.32 4.22 -21.22
C ILE A 135 13.81 5.39 -20.39
N ASN A 136 14.44 5.61 -19.24
CA ASN A 136 14.32 6.87 -18.52
C ASN A 136 15.16 7.91 -19.28
N GLY A 137 14.53 9.00 -19.72
CA GLY A 137 15.19 10.08 -20.47
C GLY A 137 16.37 10.77 -19.76
N ALA A 138 16.74 10.35 -18.55
CA ALA A 138 17.93 10.81 -17.84
C ALA A 138 19.25 10.25 -18.40
N ASN A 139 19.22 9.21 -19.24
CA ASN A 139 20.44 8.56 -19.74
C ASN A 139 20.83 8.97 -21.17
N GLU A 140 20.13 9.92 -21.80
CA GLU A 140 20.45 10.36 -23.18
C GLU A 140 21.35 11.61 -23.24
N GLU A 141 21.48 12.40 -22.16
CA GLU A 141 22.30 13.63 -22.19
C GLU A 141 23.80 13.43 -21.90
N SER A 142 24.25 12.23 -21.52
CA SER A 142 25.68 11.99 -21.23
C SER A 142 26.47 11.39 -22.40
N LYS A 143 25.95 11.44 -23.63
CA LYS A 143 26.64 10.84 -24.79
C LYS A 143 26.51 11.59 -26.12
N VAL A 144 26.35 12.91 -26.07
CA VAL A 144 26.55 13.79 -27.23
C VAL A 144 27.79 14.65 -27.00
#